data_AF-A0A957P4Z2-F1
#
_entry.id   AF-A0A957P4Z2-F1
#
_cell.length_a   1.000
_cell.length_b   1.000
_cell.length_c   1.000
_cell.angle_alpha   90.00
_cell.angle_beta   90.00
_cell.angle_gamma   90.00
#
_symmetry.space_group_name_H-M   'P 1'
#
loop_
_entity.id
_entity.type
_entity.pdbx_description
1 polymer ?
#
loop_
_entity_poly.entity_id
_entity_poly.type
_entity_poly.pdbx_seq_one_letter_code
_entity_poly.pdbx_strand_id
1 'polypeptide(L)' 'RGYDLTLIKDAHSTESIEFDDGVVVEAAHIIRELNIAMMWTDYPGRTTSTAAVDEFDFAAPNGLG' A
#
# COMPACT_ATOMS: atom_id res chain seq x y z
N ARG A 1 1.17 -8.62 13.19
CA ARG A 1 1.50 -9.70 12.21
C ARG A 1 0.33 -10.68 12.20
N GLY A 2 0.00 -11.26 11.04
CA GLY A 2 -1.13 -12.19 10.90
C GLY A 2 -2.50 -11.51 10.84
N TYR A 3 -2.58 -10.27 10.35
CA TYR A 3 -3.83 -9.57 10.11
C TYR A 3 -4.24 -9.74 8.66
N ASP A 4 -5.55 -9.62 8.39
CA ASP A 4 -6.01 -9.21 7.07
C ASP A 4 -5.59 -7.75 6.85
N LEU A 5 -5.17 -7.43 5.63
CA LEU A 5 -4.52 -6.16 5.31
C LEU A 5 -5.17 -5.52 4.09
N THR A 6 -5.63 -4.28 4.25
CA THR A 6 -6.02 -3.40 3.15
C THR A 6 -5.06 -2.21 3.11
N LEU A 7 -4.37 -1.99 1.99
CA LEU A 7 -3.61 -0.75 1.77
C LEU A 7 -4.54 0.32 1.19
N ILE A 8 -4.58 1.50 1.82
CA ILE A 8 -5.28 2.66 1.27
C ILE A 8 -4.34 3.37 0.29
N LYS A 9 -4.61 3.22 -1.01
CA LYS A 9 -3.68 3.48 -2.12
C LYS A 9 -3.29 4.95 -2.32
N ASP A 10 -4.10 5.85 -1.75
CA ASP A 10 -4.03 7.31 -1.88
C ASP A 10 -3.93 8.03 -0.52
N ALA A 11 -3.65 7.29 0.57
CA ALA A 11 -3.50 7.84 1.92
C ALA A 11 -2.14 7.54 2.58
N HIS A 12 -1.11 7.30 1.77
CA HIS A 12 0.26 7.11 2.24
C HIS A 12 1.25 7.88 1.34
N SER A 13 2.40 8.21 1.90
CA SER A 13 3.45 8.98 1.22
C SER A 13 4.84 8.58 1.73
N THR A 14 5.87 9.04 1.03
CA THR A 14 7.28 8.84 1.39
C THR A 14 8.12 9.96 0.75
N GLU A 15 9.43 9.92 0.98
CA GLU A 15 10.40 10.82 0.36
C GLU A 15 11.23 10.08 -0.70
N SER A 16 11.83 10.83 -1.63
CA SER A 16 12.75 10.24 -2.60
C SER A 16 13.99 9.69 -1.89
N ILE A 17 14.53 8.58 -2.39
CA ILE A 17 15.75 7.98 -1.85
C ILE A 17 16.90 8.39 -2.76
N GLU A 18 17.86 9.12 -2.22
CA GLU A 18 19.12 9.47 -2.90
C GLU A 18 20.22 8.49 -2.46
N PHE A 19 20.93 7.93 -3.44
CA PHE A 19 22.06 7.04 -3.23
C PHE A 19 23.39 7.76 -3.51
N ASP A 20 24.47 7.31 -2.87
CA ASP A 20 25.81 7.91 -3.01
C ASP A 20 26.37 7.89 -4.45
N ASP A 21 25.84 7.01 -5.31
CA ASP A 21 26.20 6.90 -6.73
C ASP A 21 25.39 7.84 -7.64
N GLY A 22 24.54 8.70 -7.06
CA GLY A 22 23.72 9.68 -7.77
C GLY A 22 22.41 9.11 -8.32
N VAL A 23 22.08 7.84 -8.05
CA VAL A 23 20.76 7.29 -8.36
C VAL A 23 19.73 7.91 -7.42
N VAL A 24 18.59 8.31 -7.98
CA VAL A 24 17.43 8.79 -7.22
C VAL A 24 16.23 7.89 -7.51
N VAL A 25 15.64 7.33 -6.45
CA VAL A 25 14.34 6.66 -6.54
C VAL A 25 13.28 7.64 -6.09
N GLU A 26 12.53 8.15 -7.06
CA GLU A 26 11.51 9.18 -6.80
C GLU A 26 10.37 8.68 -5.91
N ALA A 27 9.95 9.49 -4.94
CA ALA A 27 8.84 9.19 -4.04
C ALA A 27 7.58 8.71 -4.79
N ALA A 28 7.24 9.38 -5.90
CA ALA A 28 6.08 9.03 -6.72
C ALA A 28 6.20 7.61 -7.33
N HIS A 29 7.42 7.17 -7.66
CA HIS A 29 7.66 5.81 -8.14
C HIS A 29 7.54 4.79 -7.02
N ILE A 30 8.01 5.11 -5.80
CA ILE A 30 7.87 4.23 -4.63
C ILE A 30 6.39 3.99 -4.31
N ILE A 31 5.59 5.06 -4.24
CA ILE A 31 4.14 4.96 -3.97
C ILE A 31 3.42 4.16 -5.06
N ARG A 32 3.76 4.42 -6.33
CA ARG A 32 3.19 3.66 -7.45
C ARG A 32 3.58 2.19 -7.39
N GLU A 33 4.84 1.89 -7.09
CA GLU A 33 5.34 0.52 -7.00
C GLU A 33 4.66 -0.23 -5.85
N LEU A 34 4.59 0.35 -4.66
CA LEU A 34 3.93 -0.28 -3.50
C LEU A 34 2.46 -0.63 -3.80
N ASN A 35 1.72 0.30 -4.42
CA ASN A 35 0.34 0.06 -4.83
C ASN A 35 0.21 -1.15 -5.79
N ILE A 36 1.17 -1.32 -6.70
CA ILE A 36 1.19 -2.45 -7.63
C ILE A 36 1.63 -3.73 -6.90
N ALA A 37 2.65 -3.67 -6.05
CA ALA A 37 3.20 -4.80 -5.30
C ALA A 37 2.14 -5.49 -4.41
N MET A 38 1.18 -4.72 -3.89
CA MET A 38 0.07 -5.27 -3.12
C MET A 38 -0.78 -6.29 -3.91
N MET A 39 -0.82 -6.23 -5.24
CA MET A 39 -1.54 -7.23 -6.07
C MET A 39 -0.91 -8.63 -6.02
N TRP A 40 0.36 -8.74 -5.63
CA TRP A 40 1.08 -10.01 -5.53
C TRP A 40 1.40 -10.41 -4.09
N THR A 41 0.94 -9.63 -3.12
CA THR A 41 1.11 -9.95 -1.71
C THR A 41 0.06 -10.98 -1.31
N ASP A 42 0.50 -12.22 -1.08
CA ASP A 42 -0.35 -13.31 -0.62
C ASP A 42 0.22 -13.94 0.66
N TYR A 43 -0.66 -14.24 1.61
CA TYR A 43 -0.31 -14.86 2.88
C TYR A 43 -1.31 -15.98 3.19
N PRO A 44 -0.84 -17.21 3.49
CA PRO A 44 -1.74 -18.33 3.76
C PRO A 44 -2.77 -18.04 4.85
N GLY A 45 -4.05 -18.16 4.49
CA GLY A 45 -5.18 -17.94 5.39
C GLY A 45 -5.42 -16.48 5.79
N ARG A 46 -4.92 -15.52 5.00
CA ARG A 46 -5.14 -14.08 5.19
C ARG A 46 -5.65 -13.44 3.91
N THR A 47 -6.32 -12.30 4.07
CA THR A 47 -6.77 -11.47 2.96
C THR A 47 -5.84 -10.27 2.80
N THR A 48 -5.42 -9.99 1.58
CA THR A 48 -4.67 -8.80 1.20
C THR A 48 -5.39 -8.07 0.07
N SER A 49 -5.56 -6.76 0.20
CA SER A 49 -6.28 -5.93 -0.77
C SER A 49 -5.77 -4.49 -0.82
N THR A 50 -6.30 -3.72 -1.78
CA THR A 50 -6.04 -2.28 -1.95
C THR A 50 -7.36 -1.55 -2.19
N ALA A 51 -7.54 -0.37 -1.60
CA ALA A 51 -8.73 0.49 -1.79
C ALA A 51 -8.33 1.98 -1.83
N ALA A 52 -9.17 2.84 -2.43
CA ALA A 52 -9.08 4.29 -2.23
C ALA A 52 -9.70 4.71 -0.88
N VAL A 53 -9.40 5.92 -0.41
CA VAL A 53 -10.04 6.49 0.80
C VAL A 53 -11.56 6.54 0.67
N ASP A 54 -12.08 6.94 -0.49
CA ASP A 54 -13.51 7.10 -0.72
C ASP A 54 -14.27 5.78 -0.94
N GLU A 55 -13.53 4.68 -1.15
CA GLU A 55 -14.05 3.32 -1.29
C GLU A 55 -14.06 2.55 0.04
N PHE A 56 -13.41 3.06 1.09
CA PHE A 56 -13.15 2.31 2.33
C PHE A 56 -13.99 2.82 3.51
N ASP A 57 -14.75 1.92 4.14
CA ASP A 57 -15.46 2.22 5.39
C ASP A 57 -14.57 1.98 6.62
N PHE A 58 -14.07 3.06 7.22
CA PHE A 58 -13.25 3.00 8.42
C PHE A 58 -14.00 2.56 9.69
N ALA A 59 -15.34 2.59 9.69
CA ALA A 59 -16.15 2.13 10.82
C ALA A 59 -16.47 0.62 10.75
N ALA A 60 -16.31 0.00 9.58
CA ALA A 60 -16.59 -1.42 9.38
C ALA A 60 -15.36 -2.31 9.62
N PRO A 61 -15.53 -3.54 10.13
CA PRO A 61 -14.45 -4.51 10.22
C PRO A 61 -13.93 -4.86 8.82
N ASN A 62 -12.64 -4.63 8.59
CA ASN A 62 -11.94 -4.82 7.31
C ASN A 62 -12.46 -3.94 6.14
N GLY A 63 -13.24 -2.89 6.42
CA GLY A 63 -13.80 -2.02 5.38
C GLY A 63 -15.00 -2.60 4.64
N LEU A 64 -15.59 -3.69 5.13
CA LEU A 64 -16.79 -4.32 4.58
C LEU A 64 -18.03 -3.72 5.25
N GLY A 65 -18.53 -2.60 4.71
CA GLY A 65 -19.77 -1.92 5.10
C GLY A 65 -20.74 -1.80 3.93
#